data_AF-A0A382FNA5-F1
#
_entry.id   AF-A0A382FNA5-F1
#
_cell.length_a   1.000
_cell.length_b   1.000
_cell.length_c   1.000
_cell.angle_alpha   90.00
_cell.angle_beta   90.00
_cell.angle_gamma   90.00
#
_symmetry.space_group_name_H-M   'P 1'
#
loop_
_entity.id
_entity.type
_entity.pdbx_description
1 polymer ?
#
loop_
_entity_poly.entity_id
_entity_poly.type
_entity_poly.pdbx_seq_one_letter_code
_entity_poly.pdbx_strand_id
1 'polypeptide(L)' 'HGWDDPMVTPELVVALGTELSEAEADWQIHAYGHAMHAFTNPAAQSPESGTQYDDDADRRSWQSLLNFLEEVF' A
#
# COMPACT_ATOMS: atom_id res chain seq x y z
N HIS A 1 -0.17 0.34 0.56
CA HIS A 1 -0.27 1.26 -0.58
C HIS A 1 0.95 2.17 -0.59
N GLY A 2 1.57 2.38 -1.76
CA GLY A 2 2.66 3.36 -1.89
C GLY A 2 2.07 4.75 -2.08
N TRP A 3 2.33 5.67 -1.14
CA TRP A 3 1.67 6.99 -1.10
C TRP A 3 1.97 7.87 -2.32
N ASP A 4 3.12 7.67 -2.95
CA ASP A 4 3.57 8.43 -4.12
C ASP A 4 3.30 7.66 -5.42
N ASP A 5 2.46 6.61 -5.40
CA ASP A 5 2.01 5.88 -6.59
C ASP A 5 1.15 6.80 -7.50
N PRO A 6 1.62 7.14 -8.72
CA PRO A 6 0.87 8.04 -9.60
C PRO A 6 -0.34 7.36 -10.26
N MET A 7 -0.47 6.03 -10.18
CA MET A 7 -1.59 5.27 -10.74
C MET A 7 -2.77 5.22 -9.78
N VAL A 8 -2.51 5.33 -8.47
CA VAL A 8 -3.53 5.31 -7.42
C VAL A 8 -3.26 6.48 -6.47
N THR A 9 -3.91 7.61 -6.70
CA THR A 9 -3.68 8.82 -5.89
C THR A 9 -4.25 8.68 -4.47
N PRO A 10 -3.78 9.48 -3.50
CA PRO A 10 -4.35 9.53 -2.15
C PRO A 10 -5.87 9.69 -2.11
N GLU A 11 -6.46 10.47 -3.02
CA GLU A 11 -7.91 10.67 -3.07
C GLU A 11 -8.67 9.38 -3.37
N LEU A 12 -8.13 8.51 -4.24
CA LEU A 12 -8.73 7.21 -4.54
C LEU A 12 -8.65 6.26 -3.35
N VAL A 13 -7.57 6.34 -2.56
CA VAL A 13 -7.41 5.57 -1.32
C VAL A 13 -8.40 6.00 -0.26
N VAL A 14 -8.62 7.31 -0.11
CA VAL A 14 -9.63 7.87 0.80
C VAL A 14 -11.04 7.50 0.35
N ALA A 15 -11.32 7.53 -0.96
CA ALA A 15 -12.60 7.10 -1.51
C ALA A 15 -12.88 5.62 -1.19
N LEU A 16 -11.89 4.74 -1.41
CA LEU A 16 -12.01 3.32 -1.02
C LEU A 16 -12.26 3.15 0.49
N GLY A 17 -11.55 3.90 1.34
CA GLY A 17 -11.77 3.86 2.79
C GLY A 17 -13.19 4.29 3.18
N THR A 18 -13.77 5.24 2.45
CA THR A 18 -15.17 5.66 2.63
C THR A 18 -16.12 4.52 2.28
N GLU A 19 -15.96 3.91 1.09
CA GLU A 19 -16.80 2.79 0.64
C GLU A 19 -16.76 1.59 1.60
N LEU A 20 -15.57 1.21 2.06
CA LEU A 20 -15.40 0.11 3.02
C LEU A 20 -16.05 0.41 4.37
N SER A 21 -16.00 1.68 4.82
CA SER A 21 -16.63 2.11 6.07
C SER A 21 -18.16 2.13 5.96
N GLU A 22 -18.70 2.62 4.84
CA GLU A 22 -20.14 2.60 4.56
C GLU A 22 -20.70 1.17 4.45
N ALA A 23 -19.86 0.23 4.01
CA ALA A 23 -20.18 -1.19 3.97
C ALA A 23 -20.06 -1.90 5.33
N GLU A 24 -19.71 -1.19 6.40
CA GLU A 24 -19.47 -1.74 7.76
C GLU A 24 -18.43 -2.88 7.76
N ALA A 25 -17.45 -2.84 6.85
CA ALA A 25 -16.38 -3.83 6.78
C ALA A 25 -15.36 -3.63 7.92
N ASP A 26 -14.75 -4.72 8.38
CA ASP A 26 -13.50 -4.65 9.16
C ASP A 26 -12.33 -4.43 8.19
N TRP A 27 -11.72 -3.25 8.22
CA TRP A 27 -10.73 -2.88 7.23
C TRP A 27 -9.61 -2.00 7.78
N GLN A 28 -8.43 -2.15 7.16
CA GLN A 28 -7.28 -1.27 7.35
C GLN A 28 -6.64 -0.99 5.99
N ILE A 29 -6.22 0.26 5.75
CA ILE A 29 -5.32 0.60 4.65
C ILE A 29 -4.04 1.16 5.23
N HIS A 30 -2.92 0.48 4.96
CA HIS A 30 -1.59 0.95 5.32
C HIS A 30 -0.99 1.73 4.14
N ALA A 31 -0.70 3.01 4.34
CA ALA A 31 -0.01 3.85 3.37
C ALA A 31 1.45 4.06 3.78
N TYR A 32 2.37 3.82 2.86
CA TYR A 32 3.81 3.96 3.06
C TYR A 32 4.30 5.18 2.28
N GLY A 33 4.80 6.20 3.00
CA GLY A 33 5.36 7.41 2.39
C GLY A 33 6.58 7.11 1.53
N HIS A 34 6.81 7.91 0.49
CA HIS A 34 7.92 7.77 -0.48
C HIS A 34 7.86 6.55 -1.40
N ALA A 35 6.99 5.58 -1.11
CA ALA A 35 6.82 4.40 -1.94
C ALA A 35 5.92 4.69 -3.15
N MET A 36 6.35 4.22 -4.32
CA MET A 36 5.60 4.29 -5.58
C MET A 36 4.94 2.94 -5.90
N HIS A 37 4.44 2.77 -7.13
CA HIS A 37 3.95 1.47 -7.58
C HIS A 37 5.08 0.41 -7.55
N ALA A 38 4.71 -0.86 -7.36
CA ALA A 38 5.64 -2.00 -7.32
C ALA A 38 6.76 -1.89 -6.25
N PHE A 39 6.51 -1.18 -5.14
CA PHE A 39 7.51 -0.98 -4.07
C PHE A 39 8.04 -2.28 -3.42
N THR A 40 7.36 -3.41 -3.58
CA THR A 40 7.80 -4.73 -3.09
C THR A 40 8.62 -5.54 -4.11
N ASN A 41 8.82 -5.03 -5.33
CA ASN A 41 9.58 -5.71 -6.37
C ASN A 41 11.00 -5.13 -6.47
N PRO A 42 12.05 -5.85 -6.04
CA PRO A 42 13.44 -5.36 -6.10
C PRO A 42 13.95 -4.99 -7.50
N ALA A 43 13.29 -5.50 -8.56
CA ALA A 43 13.62 -5.17 -9.94
C ALA A 43 12.93 -3.88 -10.45
N ALA A 44 12.03 -3.26 -9.67
CA ALA A 44 11.36 -2.02 -10.05
C ALA A 44 12.32 -0.82 -9.94
N GLN A 45 12.71 -0.25 -11.09
CA GLN A 45 13.70 0.83 -11.18
C GLN A 45 13.34 1.84 -12.28
N SER A 46 12.05 2.16 -12.40
CA SER A 46 11.55 3.11 -13.41
C SER A 46 10.63 4.16 -12.75
N PRO A 47 11.19 5.09 -11.94
CA PRO A 47 10.42 6.16 -11.29
C PRO A 47 9.63 7.02 -12.28
N GLU A 48 10.14 7.22 -13.49
CA GLU A 48 9.48 7.97 -14.56
C GLU A 48 8.17 7.33 -15.02
N SER A 49 8.05 6.01 -14.84
CA SER A 49 6.82 5.25 -15.10
C SER A 49 6.01 5.00 -13.82
N GLY A 50 6.40 5.62 -12.70
CA GLY A 50 5.74 5.48 -11.40
C GLY A 50 6.05 4.20 -10.65
N THR A 51 7.10 3.46 -11.02
CA THR A 51 7.45 2.18 -10.39
C THR A 51 8.84 2.21 -9.78
N GLN A 52 8.97 1.97 -8.49
CA GLN A 52 10.25 2.03 -7.79
C GLN A 52 10.23 1.15 -6.56
N TYR A 53 11.24 0.29 -6.41
CA TYR A 53 11.46 -0.50 -5.20
C TYR A 53 11.75 0.41 -4.00
N ASP A 54 11.18 0.06 -2.84
CA ASP A 54 11.44 0.71 -1.55
C ASP A 54 11.57 -0.38 -0.45
N ASP A 55 12.79 -0.59 0.05
CA ASP A 55 13.14 -1.62 1.03
C ASP A 55 12.37 -1.46 2.36
N ASP A 56 12.13 -0.21 2.78
CA ASP A 56 11.44 0.08 4.02
C ASP A 56 9.94 -0.22 3.89
N ALA A 57 9.31 0.19 2.79
CA ALA A 57 7.91 -0.09 2.51
C ALA A 57 7.66 -1.59 2.27
N ASP A 58 8.57 -2.27 1.56
CA ASP A 58 8.52 -3.73 1.37
C ASP A 58 8.49 -4.45 2.72
N ARG A 59 9.53 -4.25 3.54
CA ARG A 59 9.65 -4.88 4.86
C ARG A 59 8.47 -4.57 5.79
N ARG A 60 8.01 -3.31 5.82
CA ARG A 60 6.89 -2.90 6.70
C ARG A 60 5.56 -3.47 6.21
N SER A 61 5.32 -3.49 4.90
CA SER A 61 4.12 -4.09 4.32
C SER A 61 4.02 -5.59 4.57
N TRP A 62 5.15 -6.28 4.51
CA TRP A 62 5.24 -7.69 4.84
C TRP A 62 4.90 -7.94 6.31
N GLN A 63 5.45 -7.14 7.23
CA GLN A 63 5.12 -7.28 8.66
C GLN A 63 3.64 -7.01 8.94
N SER A 64 3.04 -5.98 8.32
CA SER A 64 1.60 -5.71 8.46
C SER A 64 0.75 -6.89 7.99
N LEU A 65 1.12 -7.55 6.88
CA LEU A 65 0.45 -8.75 6.39
C LEU A 65 0.55 -9.91 7.40
N LEU A 66 1.75 -10.18 7.93
CA LEU A 66 1.95 -11.24 8.90
C LEU A 66 1.14 -11.02 10.18
N ASN A 67 1.10 -9.79 10.70
CA ASN A 67 0.31 -9.45 11.88
C ASN A 67 -1.18 -9.71 11.64
N PHE A 68 -1.70 -9.33 10.47
CA PHE A 68 -3.09 -9.59 10.11
C PHE A 68 -3.40 -11.09 10.02
N LEU A 69 -2.51 -11.87 9.40
CA LEU A 69 -2.69 -13.33 9.30
C LEU A 69 -2.63 -14.01 10.68
N GLU A 70 -1.79 -13.54 11.60
CA GLU A 70 -1.74 -14.02 12.98
C GLU A 70 -3.00 -13.66 13.78
N GLU A 71 -3.64 -12.53 13.47
CA GLU A 71 -4.88 -12.12 14.13
C GLU A 71 -6.08 -13.00 13.75
N VAL A 72 -6.16 -13.42 12.48
CA VAL A 72 -7.37 -14.05 11.93
C VAL A 72 -7.32 -15.59 11.82
N PHE A 73 -6.18 -16.22 12.10
CA PHE A 73 -5.98 -17.68 12.04
C PHE A 73 -5.37 -18.27 13.31
#